data_AF-A0A654TUV1-F1
#
_entry.id   AF-A0A654TUV1-F1
#
_cell.length_a   1.000
_cell.length_b   1.000
_cell.length_c   1.000
_cell.angle_alpha   90.00
_cell.angle_beta   90.00
_cell.angle_gamma   90.00
#
_symmetry.space_group_name_H-M   'P 1'
#
loop_
_entity.id
_entity.type
_entity.pdbx_description
1 polymer ?
#
loop_
_entity_poly.entity_id
_entity_poly.type
_entity_poly.pdbx_seq_one_letter_code
_entity_poly.pdbx_strand_id
1 'polypeptide(L)' 'MARAAAEARGQQVDEAADAAMRAAVEGQIEAESLPLVLSGMLYDDGVIDPRDTRTVLGMCLSAIANGPIKGTSNFGVFRM' A
#
# COMPACT_ATOMS: atom_id res chain seq x y z
N MET A 1 3.27 7.55 18.53
CA MET A 1 4.72 7.45 18.83
C MET A 1 5.18 8.52 19.83
N ALA A 2 4.66 9.75 19.77
CA ALA A 2 5.01 10.81 20.71
C ALA A 2 4.60 10.51 22.17
N ARG A 3 3.36 10.05 22.41
CA ARG A 3 2.90 9.63 23.74
C ARG A 3 3.79 8.59 24.43
N ALA A 4 4.01 7.42 23.80
CA ALA A 4 4.83 6.36 24.37
C ALA A 4 6.29 6.82 24.65
N ALA A 5 6.83 7.71 23.81
CA ALA A 5 8.15 8.29 24.01
C ALA A 5 8.19 9.36 25.13
N ALA A 6 7.09 10.10 25.35
CA ALA A 6 6.96 11.06 26.45
C ALA A 6 6.82 10.33 27.79
N GLU A 7 5.97 9.29 27.84
CA GLU A 7 5.79 8.42 29.00
C GLU A 7 7.09 7.70 29.37
N ALA A 8 7.82 7.15 28.38
CA ALA A 8 9.14 6.54 28.59
C ALA A 8 10.21 7.51 29.12
N ARG A 9 10.05 8.82 28.87
CA ARG A 9 10.93 9.88 29.37
C ARG A 9 10.43 10.51 30.67
N GLY A 10 9.33 10.01 31.25
CA GLY A 10 8.71 10.57 32.46
C GLY A 10 8.15 11.98 32.27
N GLN A 11 7.93 12.41 31.03
CA GLN A 11 7.37 13.71 30.68
C GLN A 11 5.84 13.63 30.63
N GLN A 12 5.16 14.72 31.01
CA GLN A 12 3.72 14.81 30.80
C GLN A 12 3.41 14.79 29.30
N VAL A 13 2.39 14.02 28.94
CA VAL A 13 1.87 13.96 27.58
C VAL A 13 1.05 15.23 27.34
N ASP A 14 1.43 16.00 26.33
CA ASP A 14 0.56 17.04 25.79
C ASP A 14 -0.46 16.39 24.86
N GLU A 15 -1.66 16.12 25.39
CA GLU A 15 -2.74 15.46 24.67
C GLU A 15 -3.21 16.27 23.44
N ALA A 16 -3.15 17.60 23.50
CA ALA A 16 -3.54 18.44 22.38
C ALA A 16 -2.50 18.35 21.25
N ALA A 17 -1.21 18.36 21.59
CA ALA A 17 -0.13 18.17 20.63
C ALA A 17 -0.12 16.75 20.02
N ASP A 18 -0.36 15.70 20.82
CA ASP A 18 -0.44 14.32 20.33
C ASP A 18 -1.64 14.14 19.37
N ALA A 19 -2.80 14.68 19.72
CA ALA A 19 -3.97 14.67 18.85
C ALA A 19 -3.74 15.44 17.53
N ALA A 20 -3.10 16.62 17.58
CA ALA A 20 -2.77 17.39 16.38
C ALA A 20 -1.77 16.66 15.48
N MET A 21 -0.73 16.04 16.06
CA MET A 21 0.22 15.21 15.32
C MET A 21 -0.48 14.04 14.64
N ARG A 22 -1.36 13.34 15.38
CA ARG A 22 -2.11 12.20 14.84
C ARG A 22 -2.99 12.62 13.66
N ALA A 23 -3.75 13.70 13.81
CA ALA A 23 -4.61 14.21 12.74
C ALA A 23 -3.80 14.61 11.49
N ALA A 24 -2.61 15.19 11.68
CA ALA A 24 -1.73 15.52 10.56
C ALA A 24 -1.23 14.28 9.81
N VAL A 25 -0.83 13.23 10.53
CA VAL A 25 -0.37 11.96 9.94
C VAL A 25 -1.53 11.24 9.24
N GLU A 26 -2.70 11.16 9.86
CA GLU A 26 -3.90 10.57 9.25
C GLU A 26 -4.29 11.32 7.97
N GLY A 27 -4.26 12.66 7.99
CA GLY A 27 -4.53 13.48 6.81
C GLY A 27 -3.52 13.27 5.68
N GLN A 28 -2.23 13.12 6.02
CA GLN A 28 -1.20 12.78 5.04
C GLN A 28 -1.46 11.40 4.41
N ILE A 29 -1.71 10.38 5.24
CA ILE A 29 -1.97 9.01 4.79
C ILE A 29 -3.19 8.98 3.86
N GLU A 30 -4.29 9.65 4.24
CA GLU A 30 -5.50 9.69 3.43
C GLU A 30 -5.21 10.31 2.06
N ALA A 31 -4.54 11.46 2.02
CA ALA A 31 -4.20 12.14 0.78
C ALA A 31 -3.29 11.30 -0.13
N GLU A 32 -2.29 10.63 0.43
CA GLU A 32 -1.33 9.83 -0.32
C GLU A 32 -1.87 8.45 -0.72
N SER A 33 -2.88 7.93 -0.02
CA SER A 33 -3.50 6.63 -0.30
C SER A 33 -4.53 6.65 -1.44
N LEU A 34 -4.87 7.83 -1.97
CA LEU A 34 -5.86 7.96 -3.03
C LEU A 34 -5.41 7.23 -4.30
N PRO A 35 -6.30 6.49 -4.99
CA PRO A 35 -5.95 5.72 -6.19
C PRO A 35 -5.23 6.54 -7.27
N LEU A 36 -5.64 7.80 -7.47
CA LEU A 36 -5.03 8.67 -8.48
C LEU A 36 -3.61 9.12 -8.10
N VAL A 37 -3.30 9.23 -6.80
CA VAL A 37 -1.95 9.57 -6.35
C VAL A 37 -1.03 8.38 -6.59
N LEU A 38 -1.43 7.19 -6.17
CA LEU A 38 -0.63 5.96 -6.36
C LEU A 38 -0.41 5.64 -7.86
N SER A 39 -1.46 5.77 -8.67
CA SER A 39 -1.36 5.55 -10.11
C SER A 39 -0.49 6.62 -10.80
N GLY A 40 -0.54 7.88 -10.33
CA GLY A 40 0.36 8.94 -10.77
C GLY A 40 1.83 8.70 -10.43
N MET A 41 2.11 7.86 -9.43
CA MET A 41 3.45 7.40 -9.05
C MET A 41 3.86 6.09 -9.73
N LEU A 42 3.01 5.52 -10.59
CA LEU A 42 3.22 4.26 -11.30
C LEU A 42 3.43 3.06 -10.34
N TYR A 43 2.75 3.08 -9.19
CA TYR A 43 2.71 1.93 -8.28
C TYR A 43 1.74 0.84 -8.76
N ASP A 44 0.90 1.17 -9.74
CA ASP A 44 0.01 0.28 -10.46
C ASP A 44 0.04 0.61 -11.96
N ASP A 45 -0.49 -0.31 -12.78
CA ASP A 45 -0.62 -0.15 -14.24
C ASP A 45 -1.93 0.57 -14.64
N GLY A 46 -2.68 1.12 -13.69
CA GLY A 46 -3.88 1.90 -13.91
C GLY A 46 -5.04 1.57 -12.96
N VAL A 47 -5.83 2.60 -12.64
CA VAL A 47 -7.12 2.48 -11.96
C VAL A 47 -8.21 2.07 -12.96
N ILE A 48 -8.97 1.02 -12.65
CA ILE A 48 -10.04 0.50 -13.52
C ILE A 48 -11.40 0.53 -12.83
N ASP A 49 -12.47 0.55 -13.63
CA ASP A 49 -13.81 0.30 -13.11
C ASP A 49 -13.86 -1.13 -12.54
N PRO A 50 -14.36 -1.34 -11.30
CA PRO A 50 -14.45 -2.68 -10.73
C PRO A 50 -15.20 -3.69 -11.61
N ARG A 51 -16.16 -3.24 -12.43
CA ARG A 51 -16.92 -4.07 -13.36
C ARG A 51 -16.06 -4.59 -14.52
N ASP A 52 -14.99 -3.89 -14.87
CA ASP A 52 -14.10 -4.22 -15.98
C ASP A 52 -12.98 -5.19 -15.57
N THR A 53 -12.87 -5.54 -14.28
CA THR A 53 -11.85 -6.46 -13.76
C THR A 53 -11.72 -7.74 -14.60
N ARG A 54 -12.85 -8.35 -15.00
CA ARG A 54 -12.84 -9.57 -15.83
C ARG A 54 -12.25 -9.33 -17.22
N THR A 55 -12.62 -8.22 -17.84
CA THR A 55 -12.18 -7.84 -19.19
C THR A 55 -10.68 -7.58 -19.19
N VAL A 56 -10.20 -6.78 -18.23
CA VAL A 56 -8.77 -6.45 -18.09
C VAL A 56 -7.95 -7.72 -17.84
N LEU A 57 -8.36 -8.57 -16.88
CA LEU A 57 -7.66 -9.84 -16.63
C LEU A 57 -7.66 -10.76 -17.86
N GLY A 58 -8.78 -10.81 -18.61
CA GLY A 58 -8.86 -11.58 -19.85
C GLY A 58 -7.85 -11.12 -20.90
N MET A 59 -7.70 -9.80 -21.08
CA MET A 59 -6.69 -9.23 -21.98
C MET A 59 -5.27 -9.54 -21.50
N CYS A 60 -4.96 -9.34 -20.22
CA CYS A 60 -3.64 -9.64 -19.66
C CYS A 60 -3.27 -11.12 -19.82
N LEU A 61 -4.20 -12.04 -19.50
CA LEU A 61 -4.00 -13.48 -19.68
C LEU A 61 -3.77 -13.84 -21.15
N SER A 62 -4.55 -13.26 -22.07
CA SER A 62 -4.35 -13.46 -23.50
C SER A 62 -2.98 -12.96 -23.97
N ALA A 63 -2.50 -11.84 -23.42
CA ALA A 63 -1.20 -11.28 -23.77
C ALA A 63 -0.04 -12.18 -23.31
N ILE A 64 -0.11 -12.70 -22.08
CA ILE A 64 0.97 -13.57 -21.53
C ILE A 64 0.92 -15.01 -22.06
N ALA A 65 -0.21 -15.44 -22.63
CA ALA A 65 -0.38 -16.78 -23.20
C ALA A 65 0.34 -17.00 -24.55
N ASN A 66 1.09 -16.01 -25.04
CA ASN A 66 1.85 -16.12 -26.28
C ASN A 66 3.14 -16.96 -26.14
N GLY A 67 3.56 -17.31 -24.92
CA GLY A 67 4.77 -18.10 -24.65
C GLY A 67 4.50 -19.41 -23.89
N PRO A 68 5.47 -20.34 -23.84
CA PRO A 68 5.33 -21.56 -23.05
C PRO A 68 5.25 -21.24 -21.55
N ILE A 69 4.26 -21.83 -20.88
CA ILE A 69 4.09 -21.73 -19.42
C ILE A 69 5.16 -22.59 -18.75
N LYS A 70 6.00 -22.00 -17.90
CA LYS A 70 7.07 -22.69 -17.16
C LYS A 70 6.91 -22.45 -15.66
N GLY A 71 6.86 -23.53 -14.88
CA GLY A 71 6.94 -23.46 -13.42
C GLY A 71 8.40 -23.33 -12.93
N THR A 72 8.57 -23.17 -11.62
CA THR A 72 9.88 -23.31 -10.97
C THR A 72 9.99 -24.70 -10.33
N SER A 73 11.18 -25.33 -10.42
CA SER A 73 11.47 -26.58 -9.71
C SER A 73 11.98 -26.35 -8.29
N ASN A 74 12.36 -25.11 -7.96
CA ASN A 74 13.07 -24.76 -6.73
C ASN A 74 12.52 -23.44 -6.17
N PHE A 75 12.56 -23.28 -4.85
CA PHE A 75 12.25 -22.04 -4.16
C PHE A 75 13.45 -21.58 -3.33
N GLY A 76 13.45 -20.31 -2.92
CA GLY A 76 14.42 -19.79 -1.95
C GLY A 76 14.27 -20.42 -0.57
N VAL A 77 15.13 -20.02 0.38
CA VAL A 77 15.09 -20.54 1.75
C VAL A 77 13.85 -20.00 2.47
N PHE A 78 13.02 -20.91 2.99
CA PHE A 78 11.94 -20.55 3.91
C PHE A 78 12.52 -20.33 5.31
N ARG A 79 12.25 -19.17 5.93
CA ARG A 79 12.46 -18.97 7.36
C ARG A 79 11.23 -19.48 8.11
N MET A 80 11.44 -20.51 8.93
CA MET A 80 10.45 -21.11 9.83
C MET A 80 10.52 -20.48 11.21
#